data_AF-A0A396ZCM3-F1
#
_entry.id   AF-A0A396ZCM3-F1
#
_cell.length_a   1.000
_cell.length_b   1.000
_cell.length_c   1.000
_cell.angle_alpha   90.00
_cell.angle_beta   90.00
_cell.angle_gamma   90.00
#
_symmetry.space_group_name_H-M   'P 1'
#
loop_
_entity.id
_entity.type
_entity.pdbx_description
1 polymer ?
#
loop_
_entity_poly.entity_id
_entity_poly.type
_entity_poly.pdbx_seq_one_letter_code
_entity_poly.pdbx_strand_id
1 'polypeptide(L)' 'MSSHLLHRITLNPDVCHGKPTIRNQRYTVELILDLLSSGMNEDEILADFPSLEKEDILASLEYASHLVKVKSIYKASA' A
#
# COMPACT_ATOMS: atom_id res chain seq x y z
N MET A 1 -3.11 16.55 10.52
CA MET A 1 -3.53 16.32 9.11
C MET A 1 -3.72 14.82 8.95
N SER A 2 -4.82 14.29 9.48
CA SER A 2 -5.10 12.86 9.42
C SER A 2 -5.98 12.62 8.21
N SER A 3 -5.35 12.58 7.03
CA SER A 3 -6.03 12.21 5.80
C SER A 3 -6.33 10.72 5.89
N HIS A 4 -7.58 10.37 6.18
CA HIS A 4 -8.00 9.01 6.52
C HIS A 4 -8.05 8.11 5.27
N LEU A 5 -6.97 8.02 4.49
CA LEU A 5 -6.92 7.34 3.19
C LEU A 5 -6.98 5.82 3.31
N LEU A 6 -6.71 5.30 4.51
CA LEU A 6 -6.89 3.89 4.88
C LEU A 6 -8.25 3.28 4.49
N HIS A 7 -9.32 4.09 4.35
CA HIS A 7 -10.62 3.57 3.87
C HIS A 7 -10.57 3.01 2.45
N ARG A 8 -9.57 3.41 1.65
CA ARG A 8 -9.34 2.91 0.29
C ARG A 8 -8.67 1.56 0.28
N ILE A 9 -8.06 1.13 1.38
CA ILE A 9 -7.44 -0.19 1.47
C ILE A 9 -8.46 -1.16 2.02
N THR A 10 -8.72 -2.20 1.25
CA THR A 10 -9.59 -3.30 1.62
C THR A 10 -8.77 -4.55 1.91
N LEU A 11 -9.04 -5.13 3.07
CA LEU A 11 -8.51 -6.43 3.48
C LEU A 11 -9.63 -7.43 3.28
N ASN A 12 -9.54 -8.23 2.21
CA ASN A 12 -10.49 -9.29 1.95
C ASN A 12 -9.78 -10.65 2.06
N PRO A 13 -10.13 -11.50 3.05
CA PRO A 13 -9.50 -12.80 3.25
C PRO A 13 -9.63 -13.73 2.02
N ASP A 14 -10.65 -13.53 1.19
CA ASP A 14 -10.92 -14.35 0.01
C ASP A 14 -10.15 -13.86 -1.24
N VAL A 15 -9.54 -12.66 -1.19
CA VAL A 15 -8.83 -12.04 -2.32
C VAL A 15 -7.34 -11.98 -2.00
N CYS A 16 -6.49 -12.48 -2.92
CA CYS A 16 -5.04 -12.47 -2.80
C CYS A 16 -4.51 -13.01 -1.45
N HIS A 17 -5.11 -14.09 -0.93
CA HIS A 17 -4.75 -14.71 0.36
C HIS A 17 -4.85 -13.77 1.58
N GLY A 18 -5.77 -12.81 1.57
CA GLY A 18 -5.94 -11.85 2.66
C GLY A 18 -4.97 -10.68 2.62
N LYS A 19 -4.24 -10.50 1.51
CA LYS A 19 -3.37 -9.34 1.34
C LYS A 19 -4.17 -8.03 1.25
N PRO A 20 -3.63 -6.91 1.77
CA PRO A 20 -4.24 -5.60 1.63
C PRO A 20 -4.27 -5.18 0.16
N THR A 21 -5.48 -4.91 -0.33
CA THR A 21 -5.75 -4.51 -1.72
C THR A 21 -6.31 -3.10 -1.78
N ILE A 22 -6.08 -2.39 -2.87
CA ILE A 22 -6.67 -1.08 -3.12
C ILE A 22 -8.08 -1.28 -3.64
N ARG A 23 -9.10 -0.72 -2.96
CA ARG A 23 -10.51 -0.66 -3.39
C ARG A 23 -11.10 -2.01 -3.86
N ASN A 24 -10.72 -3.14 -3.24
CA ASN A 24 -11.06 -4.50 -3.69
C ASN A 24 -10.60 -4.86 -5.12
N GLN A 25 -9.68 -4.09 -5.71
CA GLN A 25 -9.03 -4.45 -6.95
C GLN A 25 -7.91 -5.47 -6.70
N ARG A 26 -7.45 -6.11 -7.77
CA ARG A 26 -6.31 -7.04 -7.71
C ARG A 26 -4.95 -6.34 -7.61
N TYR A 27 -4.93 -5.06 -7.24
CA TYR A 27 -3.73 -4.28 -6.96
C TYR A 27 -3.45 -4.34 -5.46
N THR A 28 -2.33 -4.97 -5.09
CA THR A 28 -1.90 -5.08 -3.70
C THR A 28 -1.12 -3.84 -3.27
N VAL A 29 -1.20 -3.50 -1.99
CA VAL A 29 -0.35 -2.44 -1.40
C VAL A 29 1.12 -2.77 -1.59
N GLU A 30 1.49 -4.05 -1.50
CA GLU A 30 2.84 -4.56 -1.77
C GLU A 30 3.35 -4.20 -3.17
N LEU A 31 2.52 -4.37 -4.22
CA LEU A 31 2.91 -4.03 -5.59
C LEU A 31 3.26 -2.55 -5.73
N ILE A 32 2.45 -1.67 -5.13
CA ILE A 32 2.70 -0.21 -5.19
C ILE A 32 4.01 0.13 -4.48
N LEU A 33 4.25 -0.47 -3.32
CA LEU A 33 5.49 -0.27 -2.58
C LEU A 33 6.71 -0.79 -3.36
N ASP A 34 6.57 -1.94 -4.03
CA ASP A 34 7.63 -2.50 -4.87
C ASP A 34 7.97 -1.57 -6.04
N LEU A 35 6.96 -1.05 -6.75
CA LEU A 35 7.14 -0.09 -7.85
C LEU A 35 7.83 1.18 -7.36
N LEU A 36 7.36 1.77 -6.24
CA LEU A 36 8.00 2.93 -5.64
C LEU A 36 9.44 2.64 -5.19
N SER A 37 9.69 1.45 -4.61
CA SER A 37 11.03 1.04 -4.19
C SER A 37 12.00 0.81 -5.36
N SER A 38 11.46 0.47 -6.53
CA SER A 38 12.23 0.32 -7.78
C SER A 38 12.64 1.65 -8.41
N GLY A 39 12.12 2.77 -7.89
CA GLY A 39 12.42 4.12 -8.35
C GLY A 39 11.44 4.68 -9.36
N MET A 40 10.30 4.02 -9.59
CA MET A 40 9.21 4.60 -10.39
C MET A 40 8.56 5.77 -9.66
N ASN A 41 8.19 6.79 -10.44
CA ASN A 41 7.42 7.92 -9.93
C ASN A 41 5.92 7.59 -9.86
N GLU A 42 5.19 8.32 -9.01
CA GLU A 42 3.74 8.18 -8.88
C GLU A 42 3.02 8.39 -10.22
N ASP A 43 3.46 9.36 -11.02
CA ASP A 43 2.86 9.66 -12.33
C ASP A 43 3.07 8.54 -13.35
N GLU A 44 4.20 7.83 -13.29
CA GLU A 44 4.48 6.66 -14.15
C GLU A 44 3.58 5.49 -13.75
N ILE A 45 3.43 5.26 -12.44
CA ILE A 45 2.50 4.25 -11.91
C ILE A 45 1.07 4.57 -12.34
N LEU A 46 0.64 5.83 -12.28
CA LEU A 46 -0.71 6.23 -12.73
C LEU A 46 -0.88 6.08 -14.26
N ALA A 47 0.19 6.24 -15.03
CA ALA A 47 0.17 6.02 -16.48
C ALA A 47 0.03 4.53 -16.84
N ASP A 48 0.76 3.66 -16.15
CA ASP A 48 0.71 2.20 -16.34
C ASP A 48 -0.58 1.58 -15.77
N PHE A 49 -1.13 2.19 -14.72
CA PHE A 49 -2.34 1.75 -14.03
C PHE A 49 -3.39 2.86 -14.01
N PRO A 50 -4.11 3.10 -15.13
CA PRO A 50 -5.12 4.16 -15.24
C PRO A 50 -6.34 3.98 -14.32
N SER A 51 -6.43 2.84 -13.63
CA SER A 51 -7.47 2.56 -12.63
C SER A 51 -7.11 3.09 -11.24
N LEU A 52 -5.84 3.46 -11.02
CA LEU A 52 -5.34 3.97 -9.76
C LEU A 52 -5.44 5.49 -9.74
N GLU A 53 -5.65 6.03 -8.55
CA GLU A 53 -5.58 7.45 -8.26
C GLU A 53 -4.38 7.74 -7.36
N LYS A 54 -3.92 9.00 -7.36
CA LYS A 54 -2.79 9.41 -6.51
C LYS A 54 -3.06 9.13 -5.04
N GLU A 55 -4.30 9.29 -4.62
CA GLU A 55 -4.78 8.98 -3.27
C GLU A 55 -4.67 7.50 -2.92
N ASP A 56 -4.69 6.58 -3.89
CA ASP A 56 -4.50 5.14 -3.65
C ASP A 56 -3.03 4.81 -3.34
N ILE A 57 -2.11 5.50 -4.00
CA ILE A 57 -0.67 5.40 -3.71
C ILE A 57 -0.39 5.95 -2.31
N LEU A 58 -0.95 7.11 -1.99
CA LEU A 58 -0.83 7.70 -0.65
C LEU A 58 -1.47 6.82 0.44
N ALA A 59 -2.62 6.19 0.17
CA ALA A 59 -3.22 5.22 1.07
C ALA A 59 -2.27 4.04 1.35
N SER A 60 -1.62 3.53 0.30
CA SER A 60 -0.66 2.42 0.39
C SER A 60 0.54 2.77 1.27
N LEU A 61 1.08 3.98 1.10
CA LEU A 61 2.15 4.52 1.94
C LEU A 61 1.71 4.74 3.39
N GLU A 62 0.49 5.26 3.62
CA GLU A 62 -0.07 5.45 4.96
C GLU A 62 -0.22 4.11 5.69
N TYR A 63 -0.74 3.10 5.00
CA TYR A 63 -0.88 1.74 5.53
C TYR A 63 0.47 1.11 5.87
N ALA A 64 1.46 1.23 4.97
CA ALA A 64 2.83 0.78 5.23
C ALA A 64 3.44 1.49 6.45
N SER A 65 3.26 2.81 6.55
CA SER A 65 3.70 3.59 7.70
C SER A 65 3.06 3.10 9.00
N HIS A 66 1.76 2.78 8.97
CA HIS A 66 1.05 2.22 10.12
C HIS A 66 1.54 0.82 10.51
N LEU A 67 1.85 -0.03 9.52
CA LEU A 67 2.44 -1.35 9.77
C LEU A 67 3.85 -1.26 10.38
N VAL A 68 4.65 -0.27 10.00
CA VAL A 68 6.01 -0.09 10.55
C VAL A 68 6.00 0.58 11.92
N LYS A 69 4.95 1.37 12.25
CA LYS A 69 4.76 1.99 13.58
C LYS A 69 4.46 1.00 14.72
N VAL A 70 4.68 -0.30 14.52
CA VAL A 70 4.56 -1.31 15.57
C VAL A 70 5.55 -1.00 16.71
N LYS A 71 5.00 -0.98 17.92
CA LYS A 71 5.54 -0.33 19.13
C LYS A 71 6.87 -0.89 19.65
N SER A 72 7.29 -2.06 19.18
CA SER A 72 8.50 -2.74 19.65
C SER A 72 9.17 -3.48 18.50
N ILE A 73 10.33 -2.99 18.05
CA ILE A 73 11.23 -3.70 17.14
C ILE A 73 12.29 -4.37 18.01
N TYR A 74 12.19 -5.70 18.17
CA TYR A 74 13.25 -6.48 18.80
C TYR A 74 14.25 -6.86 17.72
N LYS A 75 15.52 -6.48 17.89
CA LYS A 75 16.61 -7.08 17.10
C LYS A 75 16.65 -8.56 17.47
N ALA A 76 16.29 -9.44 16.54
CA ALA A 76 16.71 -10.82 16.65
C ALA A 76 18.24 -10.82 16.53
N SER A 77 18.92 -11.10 17.64
CA SER A 77 20.35 -11.33 17.66
C SER A 77 20.66 -12.54 16.79
N ALA A 78 21.53 -12.35 15.81
CA ALA A 78 22.14 -13.43 15.02
C ALA A 78 23.02 -14.34 15.90
#